data_AF-A0A7D9LYG5-F1
#
_entry.id   AF-A0A7D9LYG5-F1
#
_cell.length_a   1.000
_cell.length_b   1.000
_cell.length_c   1.000
_cell.angle_alpha   90.00
_cell.angle_beta   90.00
_cell.angle_gamma   90.00
#
_symmetry.space_group_name_H-M   'P 1'
#
loop_
_entity.id
_entity.type
_entity.pdbx_description
1 polymer ?
#
loop_
_entity_poly.entity_id
_entity_poly.type
_entity_poly.pdbx_seq_one_letter_code
_entity_poly.pdbx_strand_id
1 'polypeptide(L)'
;VIIAIAVSWILCAILTETNVFSETSKARTDTRSGVLSESPWFRVPYPGQWGTPTVSLAGVFGMLAGVIAGVVESIGDYYACARLSGAPPPPSHAMNRGIGVEGIACFLAGAVGTGNATTSFSENIGALGITK
;
A
#
# COMPACT_ATOMS: atom_id res chain seq x y z
N VAL A 1 -1.51 11.66 -7.16
CA VAL A 1 -1.45 10.30 -7.76
C VAL A 1 -2.82 9.80 -8.18
N ILE A 2 -3.81 9.68 -7.28
CA ILE A 2 -5.15 9.14 -7.61
C ILE A 2 -5.82 9.88 -8.78
N ILE A 3 -5.78 11.22 -8.80
CA ILE A 3 -6.34 12.01 -9.92
C ILE A 3 -5.67 11.65 -11.26
N ALA A 4 -4.35 11.49 -11.27
CA ALA A 4 -3.64 11.10 -12.49
C ALA A 4 -4.03 9.70 -12.95
N ILE A 5 -4.12 8.73 -12.03
CA ILE A 5 -4.60 7.38 -12.33
C ILE A 5 -6.02 7.42 -12.91
N ALA A 6 -6.92 8.20 -12.30
CA ALA A 6 -8.30 8.33 -12.76
C ALA A 6 -8.37 8.95 -14.16
N VAL A 7 -7.63 10.03 -14.41
CA VAL A 7 -7.57 10.68 -15.73
C VAL A 7 -7.01 9.74 -16.79
N SER A 8 -5.88 9.07 -16.50
CA SER A 8 -5.29 8.08 -17.39
C SER A 8 -6.24 6.92 -17.68
N TRP A 9 -6.93 6.41 -16.65
CA TRP A 9 -7.90 5.32 -16.82
C TRP A 9 -9.10 5.76 -17.66
N ILE A 10 -9.66 6.95 -17.43
CA ILE A 10 -10.79 7.50 -18.21
C ILE A 10 -10.37 7.68 -19.68
N LEU A 11 -9.18 8.22 -19.92
CA LEU A 11 -8.65 8.37 -21.27
C LEU A 11 -8.52 7.00 -21.96
N CYS A 12 -7.95 6.01 -21.27
CA CYS A 12 -7.86 4.64 -21.78
C CYS A 12 -9.25 4.05 -22.07
N ALA A 13 -10.26 4.31 -21.23
CA ALA A 13 -11.63 3.86 -21.45
C ALA A 13 -12.21 4.45 -22.75
N ILE A 14 -12.10 5.77 -22.96
CA ILE A 14 -12.58 6.43 -24.19
C ILE A 14 -11.87 5.88 -25.44
N LEU A 15 -10.56 5.65 -25.37
CA LEU A 15 -9.78 5.07 -26.47
C LEU A 15 -10.09 3.58 -26.72
N THR A 16 -10.54 2.88 -25.69
CA THR A 16 -11.03 1.49 -25.80
C THR A 16 -12.35 1.46 -26.56
N GLU A 17 -13.31 2.31 -26.18
CA GLU A 17 -14.64 2.40 -26.82
C GLU A 17 -14.55 2.85 -28.30
N THR A 18 -13.61 3.74 -28.60
CA THR A 18 -13.37 4.21 -29.98
C THR A 18 -12.55 3.22 -30.82
N ASN A 19 -12.22 2.04 -30.27
CA ASN A 19 -11.42 0.98 -30.91
C ASN A 19 -10.07 1.45 -31.49
N VAL A 20 -9.47 2.47 -30.87
CA VAL A 20 -8.14 2.97 -31.23
C VAL A 20 -7.06 1.96 -30.84
N PHE A 21 -7.26 1.24 -29.73
CA PHE A 21 -6.35 0.20 -29.28
C PHE A 21 -6.70 -1.17 -29.88
N SER A 22 -5.67 -1.88 -30.35
CA SER A 22 -5.79 -3.28 -30.77
C SER A 22 -6.32 -4.16 -29.62
N GLU A 23 -7.05 -5.22 -29.95
CA GLU A 23 -7.69 -6.12 -28.98
C GLU A 23 -6.70 -6.76 -27.99
N THR A 24 -5.43 -6.91 -28.39
CA THR A 24 -4.36 -7.48 -27.56
C THR A 24 -3.66 -6.44 -26.66
N SER A 25 -4.02 -5.17 -26.76
CA SER A 25 -3.37 -4.10 -26.01
C SER A 25 -3.72 -4.14 -24.53
N LYS A 26 -2.69 -4.10 -23.68
CA LYS A 26 -2.86 -4.01 -22.21
C LYS A 26 -3.43 -2.67 -21.74
N ALA A 27 -3.50 -1.66 -22.62
CA ALA A 27 -4.09 -0.36 -22.32
C ALA A 27 -5.63 -0.39 -22.40
N ARG A 28 -6.22 -1.45 -22.97
CA ARG A 28 -7.66 -1.62 -23.05
C ARG A 28 -8.27 -1.93 -21.69
N THR A 29 -9.40 -1.30 -21.41
CA THR A 29 -10.10 -1.42 -20.11
C THR A 29 -11.05 -2.63 -20.03
N ASP A 30 -11.41 -3.23 -21.17
CA ASP A 30 -12.37 -4.34 -21.29
C ASP A 30 -11.72 -5.74 -21.27
N THR A 31 -10.39 -5.83 -21.40
CA THR A 31 -9.64 -7.10 -21.50
C THR A 31 -9.79 -8.06 -20.31
N ARG A 32 -10.22 -7.57 -19.14
CA ARG A 32 -10.44 -8.36 -17.92
C ARG A 32 -11.85 -8.20 -17.33
N SER A 33 -12.81 -7.77 -18.13
CA SER A 33 -14.20 -7.56 -17.72
C SER A 33 -14.86 -8.83 -17.13
N GLY A 34 -14.47 -10.02 -17.60
CA GLY A 34 -14.93 -11.30 -17.05
C GLY A 34 -14.59 -11.47 -15.57
N VAL A 35 -13.39 -11.05 -15.14
CA VAL A 35 -12.96 -11.15 -13.73
C VAL A 35 -13.88 -10.33 -12.82
N LEU A 36 -14.29 -9.13 -13.26
CA LEU A 36 -15.20 -8.28 -12.49
C LEU A 36 -16.59 -8.92 -12.36
N SER A 37 -17.06 -9.58 -13.43
CA SER A 37 -18.37 -10.23 -13.48
C SER A 37 -18.44 -11.51 -12.64
N GLU A 38 -17.33 -12.26 -12.57
CA GLU A 38 -17.22 -13.50 -11.80
C GLU A 38 -16.83 -13.27 -10.33
N SER A 39 -16.41 -12.06 -9.97
CA SER A 39 -15.97 -11.74 -8.62
C SER A 39 -17.15 -11.65 -7.63
N PRO A 40 -17.03 -12.26 -6.43
CA PRO A 40 -18.05 -12.11 -5.41
C PRO A 40 -18.09 -10.68 -4.87
N TRP A 41 -19.30 -10.18 -4.61
CA TRP A 41 -19.52 -8.86 -4.00
C TRP A 41 -18.88 -8.71 -2.62
N PHE A 42 -18.78 -9.81 -1.86
CA PHE A 42 -18.14 -9.83 -0.56
C PHE A 42 -17.07 -10.91 -0.52
N ARG A 43 -15.87 -10.51 -0.12
CA ARG A 43 -14.74 -11.42 0.12
C ARG A 43 -14.13 -11.09 1.47
N VAL A 44 -14.15 -12.06 2.39
CA VAL A 44 -13.44 -11.94 3.66
C VAL A 44 -12.05 -12.55 3.47
N PRO A 45 -10.96 -11.77 3.59
CA PRO A 45 -9.62 -12.29 3.46
C PRO A 45 -9.28 -13.10 4.73
N TYR A 46 -8.56 -14.21 4.57
CA TYR A 46 -8.20 -15.09 5.68
C TYR A 46 -6.73 -15.52 5.59
N PRO A 47 -6.10 -15.85 6.73
CA PRO A 47 -4.71 -16.26 6.75
C PRO A 47 -4.42 -17.47 5.86
N GLY A 48 -3.35 -17.42 5.07
CA GLY A 48 -2.92 -18.54 4.23
C GLY A 48 -3.73 -18.75 2.93
N GLN A 49 -4.59 -17.80 2.54
CA GLN A 49 -5.39 -17.89 1.32
C GLN A 49 -4.56 -18.02 0.01
N TRP A 50 -3.26 -17.68 0.05
CA TRP A 50 -2.35 -17.75 -1.09
C TRP A 50 -1.33 -18.90 -0.99
N GLY A 51 -1.54 -19.84 -0.07
CA GLY A 51 -0.67 -21.00 0.13
C GLY A 51 0.24 -20.88 1.36
N THR A 52 1.16 -21.85 1.49
CA THR A 52 2.09 -21.94 2.63
C THR A 52 3.23 -20.93 2.50
N PRO A 53 3.60 -20.21 3.57
CA PRO A 53 4.75 -19.31 3.54
C PRO A 53 6.03 -20.04 3.14
N THR A 54 6.79 -19.46 2.22
CA THR A 54 8.11 -19.96 1.83
C THR A 54 9.18 -18.97 2.29
N VAL A 55 10.34 -19.49 2.69
CA VAL A 55 11.46 -18.69 3.16
C VAL A 55 12.64 -18.93 2.23
N SER A 56 13.19 -17.85 1.66
CA SER A 56 14.42 -17.87 0.88
C SER A 56 15.42 -16.88 1.46
N LEU A 57 16.71 -17.21 1.42
CA LEU A 57 17.77 -16.32 1.89
C LEU A 57 17.72 -14.96 1.17
N ALA A 58 17.59 -14.96 -0.15
CA ALA A 58 17.49 -13.74 -0.94
C ALA A 58 16.26 -12.89 -0.54
N GLY A 59 15.10 -13.53 -0.34
CA GLY A 59 13.89 -12.85 0.11
C GLY A 59 14.05 -12.24 1.50
N VAL A 60 14.66 -12.97 2.44
CA VAL A 60 14.90 -12.46 3.81
C VAL A 60 15.81 -11.24 3.79
N PHE A 61 16.94 -11.28 3.08
CA PHE A 61 17.85 -10.12 3.01
C PHE A 61 17.20 -8.92 2.30
N GLY A 62 16.48 -9.16 1.20
CA GLY A 62 15.76 -8.11 0.49
C GLY A 62 14.70 -7.43 1.36
N MET A 63 13.90 -8.23 2.08
CA MET A 63 12.86 -7.70 2.97
C MET A 63 13.45 -7.01 4.20
N LEU A 64 14.54 -7.52 4.78
CA LEU A 64 15.22 -6.86 5.90
C LEU A 64 15.69 -5.45 5.53
N ALA A 65 16.28 -5.28 4.35
CA ALA A 65 16.69 -3.97 3.86
C ALA A 65 15.50 -3.01 3.74
N GLY A 66 14.38 -3.48 3.17
CA GLY A 66 13.15 -2.70 3.04
C GLY A 66 12.54 -2.32 4.40
N VAL A 67 12.52 -3.24 5.37
CA VAL A 67 12.02 -2.98 6.72
C VAL A 67 12.90 -1.97 7.45
N ILE A 68 14.23 -2.07 7.36
CA ILE A 68 15.14 -1.09 7.98
C ILE A 68 14.92 0.31 7.39
N ALA A 69 14.80 0.41 6.06
CA ALA A 69 14.49 1.67 5.40
C ALA A 69 13.13 2.23 5.88
N GLY A 70 12.10 1.38 5.95
CA GLY A 70 10.76 1.76 6.43
C GLY A 70 10.73 2.19 7.91
N VAL A 71 11.57 1.61 8.77
CA VAL A 71 11.70 2.08 10.16
C VAL A 71 12.30 3.48 10.22
N VAL A 72 13.33 3.77 9.41
CA VAL A 72 13.93 5.12 9.35
C VAL A 72 12.90 6.13 8.84
N GLU A 73 12.14 5.77 7.80
CA GLU A 73 11.03 6.56 7.27
C GLU A 73 9.97 6.83 8.34
N SER A 74 9.53 5.80 9.06
CA SER A 74 8.49 5.90 10.10
C SER A 74 8.91 6.77 11.29
N ILE A 75 10.19 6.75 11.68
CA ILE A 75 10.71 7.69 12.68
C ILE A 75 10.57 9.13 12.17
N GLY A 76 10.97 9.40 10.92
CA GLY A 76 10.81 10.71 10.29
C GLY A 76 9.35 11.16 10.27
N ASP A 77 8.44 10.25 9.91
CA ASP A 77 7.00 10.46 9.91
C ASP A 77 6.47 10.83 11.29
N TYR A 78 6.89 10.15 12.35
CA TYR A 78 6.44 10.47 13.71
C TYR A 78 6.84 11.90 14.12
N TYR A 79 8.06 12.32 13.81
CA TYR A 79 8.52 13.68 14.07
C TYR A 79 7.78 14.71 13.21
N ALA A 80 7.57 14.43 11.93
CA ALA A 80 6.84 15.31 11.02
C ALA A 80 5.39 15.47 11.46
N CYS A 81 4.72 14.37 11.80
CA CYS A 81 3.35 14.34 12.30
C CYS A 81 3.22 15.13 13.61
N ALA A 82 4.11 14.90 14.58
CA ALA A 82 4.10 15.64 15.84
C ALA A 82 4.27 17.15 15.61
N ARG A 83 5.20 17.54 14.74
CA ARG A 83 5.43 18.95 14.39
C ARG A 83 4.23 19.60 13.72
N LEU A 84 3.63 18.93 12.73
CA LEU A 84 2.47 19.46 12.00
C LEU A 84 1.22 19.54 12.89
N SER A 85 1.09 18.61 13.84
CA SER A 85 -0.02 18.57 14.79
C SER A 85 0.18 19.50 16.00
N GLY A 86 1.30 20.24 16.09
CA GLY A 86 1.62 21.10 17.22
C GLY A 86 1.90 20.34 18.53
N ALA A 87 2.19 19.04 18.45
CA ALA A 87 2.50 18.19 19.59
C ALA A 87 4.01 18.27 19.95
N PRO A 88 4.38 17.99 21.21
CA PRO A 88 5.78 17.86 21.57
C PRO A 88 6.44 16.69 20.83
N PRO A 89 7.78 16.69 20.68
CA PRO A 89 8.51 15.59 20.06
C PRO A 89 8.15 14.24 20.72
N PRO A 90 7.92 13.18 19.92
CA PRO A 90 7.47 11.91 20.46
C PRO A 90 8.55 11.28 21.36
N PRO A 91 8.21 10.83 22.57
CA PRO A 91 9.16 10.16 23.45
C PRO A 91 9.56 8.79 22.88
N SER A 92 10.76 8.31 23.22
CA SER A 92 11.32 7.05 22.69
C SER A 92 10.42 5.84 22.94
N HIS A 93 9.75 5.76 24.10
CA HIS A 93 8.83 4.67 24.40
C HIS A 93 7.60 4.67 23.48
N ALA A 94 7.16 5.83 22.98
CA ALA A 94 6.01 5.92 22.09
C ALA A 94 6.40 5.50 20.67
N MET A 95 7.58 5.93 20.20
CA MET A 95 8.11 5.51 18.90
C MET A 95 8.38 3.99 18.86
N ASN A 96 9.00 3.42 19.91
CA ASN A 96 9.25 1.98 19.98
C ASN A 96 7.94 1.16 19.95
N ARG A 97 6.88 1.68 20.59
CA ARG A 97 5.54 1.07 20.52
C ARG A 97 4.93 1.21 19.13
N GLY A 98 5.08 2.36 18.48
CA GLY A 98 4.62 2.60 17.11
C GLY A 98 5.24 1.60 16.13
N ILE A 99 6.57 1.52 16.10
CA ILE A 99 7.31 0.57 15.24
C ILE A 99 6.93 -0.89 15.58
N GLY A 100 6.75 -1.21 16.86
CA GLY A 100 6.30 -2.54 17.27
C GLY A 100 4.91 -2.90 16.70
N VAL A 101 3.98 -1.95 16.71
CA VAL A 101 2.64 -2.12 16.12
C VAL A 101 2.72 -2.25 14.59
N GLU A 102 3.57 -1.47 13.92
CA GLU A 102 3.81 -1.61 12.48
C GLU A 102 4.33 -3.02 12.12
N GLY A 103 5.25 -3.57 12.92
CA GLY A 103 5.73 -4.95 12.75
C GLY A 103 4.63 -6.00 12.91
N ILE A 104 3.76 -5.84 13.91
CA ILE A 104 2.58 -6.72 14.10
C ILE A 104 1.63 -6.59 12.91
N ALA A 105 1.37 -5.37 12.44
CA ALA A 105 0.54 -5.11 11.28
C ALA A 105 1.12 -5.74 10.01
N CYS A 106 2.45 -5.65 9.81
CA CYS A 106 3.14 -6.33 8.71
C CYS A 106 2.95 -7.85 8.75
N PHE A 107 3.07 -8.46 9.94
CA PHE A 107 2.85 -9.90 10.10
C PHE A 107 1.41 -10.28 9.74
N LEU A 108 0.42 -9.52 10.23
CA LEU A 108 -0.99 -9.75 9.91
C LEU A 108 -1.29 -9.54 8.42
N ALA A 109 -0.75 -8.48 7.82
CA ALA A 109 -0.86 -8.17 6.39
C ALA A 109 -0.28 -9.29 5.53
N GLY A 110 0.90 -9.81 5.89
CA GLY A 110 1.52 -10.97 5.26
C GLY A 110 0.69 -12.24 5.42
N ALA A 111 0.20 -12.53 6.62
CA ALA A 111 -0.60 -13.72 6.90
C ALA A 111 -1.92 -13.72 6.12
N VAL A 112 -2.66 -12.60 6.18
CA VAL A 112 -3.94 -12.39 5.49
C VAL A 112 -3.74 -12.19 3.98
N GLY A 113 -2.50 -12.01 3.51
CA GLY A 113 -2.19 -12.13 2.10
C GLY A 113 -2.33 -10.84 1.30
N THR A 114 -2.12 -9.68 1.91
CA THR A 114 -2.04 -8.41 1.16
C THR A 114 -0.70 -8.28 0.42
N GLY A 115 0.32 -9.06 0.83
CA GLY A 115 1.60 -9.15 0.14
C GLY A 115 2.47 -7.89 0.23
N ASN A 116 2.07 -6.93 1.06
CA ASN A 116 2.79 -5.66 1.28
C ASN A 116 3.21 -5.53 2.75
N ALA A 117 4.33 -4.84 2.98
CA ALA A 117 4.65 -4.31 4.30
C ALA A 117 3.73 -3.13 4.63
N THR A 118 3.44 -2.93 5.91
CA THR A 118 2.65 -1.81 6.42
C THR A 118 3.58 -0.85 7.15
N THR A 119 3.41 0.44 6.91
CA THR A 119 4.25 1.51 7.48
C THR A 119 3.39 2.73 7.76
N SER A 120 3.96 3.72 8.43
CA SER A 120 3.39 5.07 8.52
C SER A 120 3.24 5.69 7.13
N PHE A 121 2.18 6.48 6.93
CA PHE A 121 1.81 6.99 5.60
C PHE A 121 2.05 8.50 5.53
N SER A 122 3.19 8.89 4.94
CA SER A 122 3.62 10.28 4.84
C SER A 122 2.64 11.17 4.08
N GLU A 123 1.84 10.64 3.15
CA GLU A 123 0.80 11.40 2.45
C GLU A 123 -0.29 11.90 3.39
N ASN A 124 -0.68 11.08 4.38
CA ASN A 124 -1.66 11.51 5.39
C ASN A 124 -1.07 12.60 6.29
N ILE A 125 0.22 12.50 6.61
CA ILE A 125 0.94 13.52 7.37
C ILE A 125 1.00 14.82 6.55
N GLY A 126 1.26 14.73 5.24
CA GLY A 126 1.19 15.86 4.33
C GLY A 126 -0.19 16.52 4.30
N ALA A 127 -1.26 15.73 4.35
CA ALA A 127 -2.63 16.24 4.43
C ALA A 127 -2.87 17.05 5.71
N LEU A 128 -2.38 16.59 6.88
CA LEU A 128 -2.47 17.36 8.14
C LEU A 128 -1.91 18.77 7.99
N GLY A 129 -0.75 18.90 7.33
CA GLY A 129 -0.12 20.20 7.09
C GLY A 129 -0.95 21.16 6.22
N ILE A 130 -1.87 20.64 5.40
CA ILE A 130 -2.73 21.42 4.50
C ILE A 130 -4.08 21.72 5.16
N THR A 131 -4.63 20.77 5.92
CA THR A 131 -5.99 20.85 6.45
C THR A 131 -6.11 21.49 7.84
N LYS A 132 -4.97 21.72 8.52
CA LYS A 132 -4.85 22.11 9.93
C LYS A 132 -5.32 21.06 10.92
#